data_AF-A0A0C2TG34-F1
#
_entry.id   AF-A0A0C2TG34-F1
#
_cell.length_a   1.000
_cell.length_b   1.000
_cell.length_c   1.000
_cell.angle_alpha   90.00
_cell.angle_beta   90.00
_cell.angle_gamma   90.00
#
_symmetry.space_group_name_H-M   'P 1'
#
loop_
_entity.id
_entity.type
_entity.pdbx_description
1 polymer ?
#
loop_
_entity_poly.entity_id
_entity_poly.type
_entity_poly.pdbx_seq_one_letter_code
_entity_poly.pdbx_strand_id
1 'polypeptide(L)'
;MSHADHTRDPCPWVILNDFGGAFAMGAVGGSIWYGIKGARNSPRGERFVGAISSMKARAPVTGGNFGVWGGMFSSFDCAIKGWRQKEDAWNAILSGFMTGGCLAARSGPRAALGSAVMCGILLGVFEGVGVLLSRVFSEGQRPQMAPLPAPQPSPA
;
A
#
# COMPACT_ATOMS: atom_id res chain seq x y z
N MET A 1 -5.31 -6.05 7.63
CA MET A 1 -5.00 -4.77 6.97
C MET A 1 -6.12 -4.52 5.98
N SER A 2 -6.56 -3.27 5.86
CA SER A 2 -7.79 -2.86 5.18
C SER A 2 -8.07 -3.69 3.91
N HIS A 3 -9.09 -4.55 3.98
CA HIS A 3 -9.98 -4.69 2.84
C HIS A 3 -10.43 -3.25 2.58
N ALA A 4 -9.85 -2.59 1.59
CA ALA A 4 -10.39 -1.32 1.13
C ALA A 4 -11.82 -1.67 0.76
N ASP A 5 -12.80 -1.18 1.51
CA ASP A 5 -14.20 -1.38 1.17
C ASP A 5 -14.41 -0.74 -0.20
N HIS A 6 -14.26 -1.52 -1.27
CA HIS A 6 -14.43 -1.09 -2.66
C HIS A 6 -15.88 -0.71 -2.96
N THR A 7 -16.77 -0.98 -2.01
CA THR A 7 -18.12 -0.44 -1.89
C THR A 7 -18.13 1.08 -1.70
N ARG A 8 -17.09 1.65 -1.06
CA ARG A 8 -16.99 3.09 -0.76
C ARG A 8 -16.30 3.87 -1.88
N ASP A 9 -15.30 3.28 -2.52
CA ASP A 9 -14.54 3.88 -3.62
C ASP A 9 -14.41 2.89 -4.81
N PRO A 10 -15.31 2.95 -5.82
CA PRO A 10 -15.26 2.05 -6.97
C PRO A 10 -14.03 2.35 -7.86
N CYS A 11 -13.56 1.35 -8.61
CA CYS A 11 -12.58 1.58 -9.69
C CYS A 11 -13.21 2.56 -10.71
N PRO A 12 -12.53 3.66 -11.12
CA PRO A 12 -11.12 3.97 -10.98
C PRO A 12 -10.75 4.95 -9.84
N TRP A 13 -11.72 5.36 -9.02
CA TRP A 13 -11.49 6.38 -7.99
C TRP A 13 -10.44 5.94 -6.95
N VAL A 14 -10.46 4.66 -6.60
CA VAL A 14 -9.45 4.07 -5.70
C VAL A 14 -8.02 4.22 -6.25
N ILE A 15 -7.85 4.15 -7.57
CA ILE A 15 -6.52 4.29 -8.22
C ILE A 15 -5.99 5.71 -8.02
N LEU A 16 -6.85 6.72 -8.18
CA LEU A 16 -6.48 8.12 -7.96
C LEU A 16 -6.16 8.39 -6.49
N ASN A 17 -6.98 7.85 -5.58
CA ASN A 17 -6.75 8.00 -4.14
C ASN A 17 -5.44 7.32 -3.70
N ASP A 18 -5.16 6.11 -4.19
CA ASP A 18 -3.95 5.36 -3.86
C ASP A 18 -2.70 6.00 -4.49
N PHE A 19 -2.80 6.52 -5.72
CA PHE A 19 -1.72 7.29 -6.33
C PHE A 19 -1.40 8.54 -5.50
N GLY A 20 -2.42 9.30 -5.11
CA GLY A 20 -2.26 10.51 -4.30
C GLY A 20 -1.72 10.21 -2.90
N GLY A 21 -2.25 9.18 -2.25
CA GLY A 21 -1.77 8.72 -0.94
C GLY A 21 -0.33 8.25 -0.97
N ALA A 22 0.04 7.42 -1.96
CA ALA A 22 1.42 6.95 -2.13
C ALA A 22 2.38 8.09 -2.50
N PHE A 23 1.94 9.04 -3.32
CA PHE A 23 2.71 10.24 -3.63
C PHE A 23 2.97 11.08 -2.37
N ALA A 24 1.94 11.33 -1.55
CA ALA A 24 2.06 12.10 -0.33
C ALA A 24 3.00 11.40 0.67
N MET A 25 2.85 10.09 0.88
CA MET A 25 3.76 9.30 1.73
C MET A 25 5.21 9.39 1.23
N GLY A 26 5.44 9.24 -0.08
CA GLY A 26 6.76 9.32 -0.68
C GLY A 26 7.37 10.73 -0.65
N ALA A 27 6.56 11.78 -0.81
CA ALA A 27 7.01 13.17 -0.74
C ALA A 27 7.39 13.57 0.69
N VAL A 28 6.58 13.18 1.68
CA VAL A 28 6.87 13.43 3.10
C VAL A 28 8.10 12.64 3.53
N GLY A 29 8.16 11.33 3.27
CA GLY A 29 9.33 10.52 3.58
C GLY A 29 10.59 11.00 2.86
N GLY A 30 10.47 11.39 1.59
CA GLY A 30 11.53 11.97 0.79
C GLY A 30 12.03 13.30 1.35
N SER A 31 11.14 14.21 1.75
CA SER A 31 11.53 15.49 2.35
C SER A 31 12.32 15.29 3.66
N ILE A 32 11.89 14.37 4.52
CA ILE A 32 12.58 14.07 5.78
C ILE A 32 13.96 13.47 5.49
N TRP A 33 14.02 12.42 4.66
CA TRP A 33 15.27 11.72 4.37
C TRP A 33 16.28 12.61 3.62
N TYR A 34 15.86 13.27 2.54
CA TYR A 34 16.74 14.14 1.76
C TYR A 34 17.02 15.47 2.45
N GLY A 35 16.16 15.93 3.36
CA GLY A 35 16.41 17.07 4.23
C GLY A 35 17.52 16.78 5.22
N ILE A 36 17.42 15.67 5.97
CA ILE A 36 18.46 15.25 6.93
C ILE A 36 19.78 14.95 6.20
N LYS A 37 19.72 14.19 5.10
CA LYS A 37 20.91 13.86 4.31
C LYS A 37 21.53 15.10 3.66
N GLY A 38 20.71 16.02 3.16
CA GLY A 38 21.16 17.30 2.59
C GLY A 38 21.84 18.19 3.61
N ALA A 39 21.27 18.31 4.81
CA ALA A 39 21.87 19.08 5.90
C ALA A 39 23.22 18.50 6.36
N ARG A 40 23.36 17.17 6.37
CA ARG A 40 24.60 16.49 6.76
C ARG A 40 25.70 16.52 5.70
N ASN A 41 25.32 16.48 4.41
CA ASN A 41 26.28 16.45 3.29
C ASN A 41 26.75 17.84 2.85
N SER A 42 26.15 18.92 3.37
CA SER A 42 26.44 20.30 2.95
C SER A 42 27.59 20.94 3.76
N PRO A 43 28.37 21.87 3.16
CA PRO A 43 29.43 22.61 3.84
C PRO A 43 28.92 23.34 5.09
N ARG A 44 29.79 23.55 6.08
CA ARG A 44 29.47 24.37 7.26
C ARG A 44 29.15 25.80 6.82
N GLY A 45 27.93 26.25 7.11
CA GLY A 45 27.42 27.58 6.71
C GLY A 45 26.18 27.52 5.82
N GLU A 46 26.10 26.57 4.89
CA GLU A 46 25.00 26.47 3.91
C GLU A 46 24.09 25.25 4.13
N ARG A 47 24.12 24.66 5.32
CA ARG A 47 23.38 23.42 5.61
C ARG A 47 21.89 23.51 5.35
N PHE A 48 21.29 24.68 5.60
CA PHE A 48 19.86 24.90 5.38
C PHE A 48 19.53 25.05 3.89
N VAL A 49 20.35 25.78 3.14
CA VAL A 49 20.20 25.94 1.69
C VAL A 49 20.43 24.62 0.97
N GLY A 50 21.45 23.86 1.39
CA GLY A 50 21.72 22.53 0.86
C GLY A 50 20.64 21.49 1.20
N ALA A 51 20.03 21.59 2.39
CA ALA A 51 18.87 20.77 2.76
C ALA A 51 17.63 21.11 1.92
N ILE A 52 17.33 22.39 1.71
CA ILE A 52 16.18 22.81 0.88
C ILE A 52 16.40 22.40 -0.58
N SER A 53 17.61 22.60 -1.10
CA SER A 53 17.97 22.21 -2.46
C SER A 53 17.84 20.70 -2.67
N SER A 54 18.33 19.88 -1.75
CA SER A 54 18.22 18.41 -1.84
C SER A 54 16.78 17.92 -1.71
N MET A 55 15.99 18.52 -0.81
CA MET A 55 14.56 18.21 -0.69
C MET A 55 13.82 18.54 -1.97
N LYS A 56 13.98 19.75 -2.51
CA LYS A 56 13.27 20.20 -3.72
C LYS A 56 13.64 19.37 -4.94
N ALA A 57 14.91 18.97 -5.06
CA ALA A 57 15.37 18.17 -6.19
C ALA A 57 14.93 16.70 -6.15
N ARG A 58 14.76 16.11 -4.96
CA ARG A 58 14.61 14.64 -4.82
C ARG A 58 13.28 14.19 -4.19
N ALA A 59 12.68 14.98 -3.30
CA ALA A 59 11.40 14.64 -2.69
C ALA A 59 10.26 14.40 -3.71
N PRO A 60 10.06 15.24 -4.75
CA PRO A 60 9.00 14.98 -5.73
C PRO A 60 9.30 13.78 -6.64
N VAL A 61 10.57 13.47 -6.90
CA VAL A 61 10.97 12.28 -7.69
C VAL A 61 10.65 11.01 -6.92
N THR A 62 10.97 10.98 -5.63
CA THR A 62 10.65 9.85 -4.76
C THR A 62 9.14 9.71 -4.55
N GLY A 63 8.44 10.82 -4.31
CA GLY A 63 6.97 10.85 -4.29
C GLY A 63 6.36 10.30 -5.58
N GLY A 64 6.85 10.73 -6.74
CA GLY A 64 6.42 10.24 -8.04
C GLY A 64 6.63 8.73 -8.21
N ASN A 65 7.78 8.21 -7.80
CA ASN A 65 8.05 6.76 -7.87
C ASN A 65 7.09 5.95 -6.99
N PHE A 66 6.80 6.43 -5.77
CA PHE A 66 5.82 5.78 -4.88
C PHE A 66 4.39 5.90 -5.42
N GLY A 67 4.03 7.06 -5.95
CA GLY A 67 2.74 7.28 -6.63
C GLY A 67 2.54 6.31 -7.79
N VAL A 68 3.53 6.21 -8.70
CA VAL A 68 3.47 5.28 -9.84
C VAL A 68 3.35 3.83 -9.39
N TRP A 69 4.10 3.44 -8.35
CA TRP A 69 4.00 2.09 -7.80
C TRP A 69 2.60 1.80 -7.23
N GLY A 70 2.05 2.71 -6.40
CA GLY A 70 0.71 2.57 -5.84
C GLY A 70 -0.38 2.57 -6.90
N GLY A 71 -0.31 3.49 -7.86
CA GLY A 71 -1.27 3.58 -8.96
C GLY A 71 -1.24 2.36 -9.89
N MET A 72 -0.07 1.80 -10.20
CA MET A 72 0.04 0.57 -10.98
C MET A 72 -0.54 -0.63 -10.21
N PHE A 73 -0.21 -0.75 -8.92
CA PHE A 73 -0.74 -1.81 -8.07
C PHE A 73 -2.26 -1.82 -8.06
N SER A 74 -2.90 -0.69 -7.74
CA SER A 74 -4.35 -0.57 -7.70
C SER A 74 -5.01 -0.75 -9.07
N SER A 75 -4.33 -0.36 -10.16
CA SER A 75 -4.81 -0.61 -11.53
C SER A 75 -4.86 -2.10 -11.85
N PHE A 76 -3.80 -2.85 -11.52
CA PHE A 76 -3.77 -4.30 -11.75
C PHE A 76 -4.76 -5.04 -10.83
N ASP A 77 -4.89 -4.61 -9.58
CA ASP A 77 -5.86 -5.19 -8.64
C ASP A 77 -7.31 -4.98 -9.13
N CYS A 78 -7.66 -3.76 -9.55
CA CYS A 78 -8.95 -3.47 -10.20
C CYS A 78 -9.19 -4.33 -11.45
N ALA A 79 -8.17 -4.52 -12.30
CA ALA A 79 -8.29 -5.34 -13.52
C ALA A 79 -8.52 -6.82 -13.21
N ILE A 80 -7.78 -7.38 -12.24
CA ILE A 80 -7.93 -8.78 -11.82
C ILE A 80 -9.29 -9.01 -11.16
N LYS A 81 -9.75 -8.07 -10.33
CA LYS A 81 -11.09 -8.11 -9.72
C LYS A 81 -12.18 -8.05 -10.78
N GLY A 82 -12.05 -7.17 -11.77
CA GLY A 82 -12.97 -7.08 -12.90
C GLY A 82 -13.08 -8.40 -13.67
N TRP A 83 -11.98 -9.15 -13.80
CA TRP A 83 -11.98 -10.44 -14.49
C TRP A 83 -12.48 -11.61 -13.63
N ARG A 84 -12.03 -11.73 -12.36
CA ARG A 84 -12.37 -12.88 -11.50
C ARG A 84 -13.64 -12.71 -10.68
N GLN A 85 -14.15 -11.48 -10.51
CA GLN A 85 -15.33 -11.16 -9.68
C GLN A 85 -15.27 -11.77 -8.26
N LYS A 86 -14.07 -11.98 -7.74
CA LYS A 86 -13.79 -12.53 -6.41
C LYS A 86 -12.70 -11.71 -5.74
N GLU A 87 -12.84 -11.50 -4.44
CA GLU A 87 -11.85 -10.80 -3.62
C GLU A 87 -11.06 -11.82 -2.80
N ASP A 88 -9.94 -12.28 -3.37
CA ASP A 88 -9.05 -13.25 -2.73
C ASP A 88 -7.66 -12.62 -2.53
N ALA A 89 -6.90 -13.10 -1.52
CA ALA A 89 -5.52 -12.69 -1.28
C ALA A 89 -4.59 -12.91 -2.50
N TRP A 90 -5.00 -13.81 -3.41
CA TRP A 90 -4.31 -14.01 -4.69
C TRP A 90 -4.33 -12.79 -5.61
N ASN A 91 -5.33 -11.92 -5.51
CA ASN A 91 -5.41 -10.71 -6.33
C ASN A 91 -4.30 -9.73 -5.95
N ALA A 92 -4.04 -9.56 -4.65
CA ALA A 92 -2.95 -8.72 -4.14
C ALA A 92 -1.57 -9.28 -4.53
N ILE A 93 -1.35 -10.59 -4.44
CA ILE A 93 -0.07 -11.20 -4.82
C ILE A 93 0.18 -11.07 -6.33
N LEU A 94 -0.85 -11.36 -7.15
CA LEU A 94 -0.73 -11.31 -8.60
C LEU A 94 -0.59 -9.88 -9.12
N SER A 95 -1.35 -8.92 -8.58
CA SER A 95 -1.19 -7.50 -8.89
C SER A 95 0.19 -6.99 -8.48
N GLY A 96 0.73 -7.43 -7.34
CA GLY A 96 2.10 -7.14 -6.92
C GLY A 96 3.16 -7.68 -7.87
N PHE A 97 3.00 -8.94 -8.31
CA PHE A 97 3.89 -9.56 -9.29
C PHE A 97 3.87 -8.79 -10.62
N MET A 98 2.68 -8.46 -11.12
CA MET A 98 2.52 -7.69 -12.35
C MET A 98 3.10 -6.28 -12.23
N THR A 99 2.86 -5.60 -11.12
CA THR A 99 3.43 -4.28 -10.83
C THR A 99 4.96 -4.33 -10.83
N GLY A 100 5.55 -5.25 -10.06
CA GLY A 100 7.00 -5.42 -9.98
C GLY A 100 7.63 -5.73 -11.35
N GLY A 101 6.97 -6.57 -12.16
CA GLY A 101 7.41 -6.89 -13.51
C GLY A 101 7.31 -5.71 -14.48
N CYS A 102 6.21 -4.96 -14.45
CA CYS A 102 5.99 -3.80 -15.32
C CYS A 102 6.96 -2.65 -15.04
N LEU A 103 7.22 -2.33 -13.76
CA LEU A 103 8.17 -1.24 -13.42
C LEU A 103 9.60 -1.53 -13.90
N ALA A 104 10.01 -2.80 -13.89
CA ALA A 104 11.34 -3.23 -14.28
C ALA A 104 11.42 -3.77 -15.72
N ALA A 105 10.34 -3.71 -16.49
CA ALA A 105 10.31 -4.17 -17.87
C ALA A 105 11.40 -3.48 -18.72
N ARG A 106 11.64 -2.17 -18.47
CA ARG A 106 12.69 -1.39 -19.14
C ARG A 106 14.12 -1.78 -18.75
N SER A 107 14.33 -2.43 -17.61
CA SER A 107 15.65 -2.87 -17.15
C SER A 107 16.05 -4.26 -17.67
N GLY A 108 15.22 -4.85 -18.55
CA GLY A 108 15.47 -6.14 -19.18
C GLY A 108 14.72 -7.29 -18.49
N PRO A 109 14.55 -8.43 -19.18
CA PRO A 109 13.67 -9.52 -18.75
C PRO A 109 14.13 -10.20 -17.46
N ARG A 110 15.44 -10.31 -17.22
CA ARG A 110 15.97 -10.86 -15.95
C ARG A 110 15.67 -9.96 -14.76
N ALA A 111 15.82 -8.65 -14.93
CA ALA A 111 15.51 -7.68 -13.89
C ALA A 111 13.99 -7.63 -13.61
N ALA A 112 13.18 -7.69 -14.67
CA ALA A 112 11.72 -7.73 -14.58
C ALA A 112 11.20 -8.96 -13.82
N LEU A 113 11.75 -10.15 -14.09
CA LEU A 113 11.39 -11.35 -13.33
C LEU A 113 11.85 -11.27 -11.87
N GLY A 114 13.07 -10.77 -11.63
CA GLY A 114 13.59 -10.60 -10.28
C GLY A 114 12.73 -9.67 -9.41
N SER A 115 12.34 -8.51 -9.95
CA SER A 115 11.48 -7.56 -9.24
C SER A 115 10.04 -8.08 -9.09
N ALA A 116 9.49 -8.76 -10.10
CA ALA A 116 8.17 -9.36 -10.02
C ALA A 116 8.07 -10.39 -8.89
N VAL A 117 9.06 -11.30 -8.81
CA VAL A 117 9.12 -12.31 -7.75
C VAL A 117 9.26 -11.66 -6.36
N MET A 118 10.16 -10.67 -6.23
CA MET A 118 10.34 -9.96 -4.96
C MET A 118 9.07 -9.23 -4.51
N CYS A 119 8.38 -8.55 -5.43
CA CYS A 119 7.11 -7.89 -5.11
C CYS A 119 6.01 -8.89 -4.75
N GLY A 120 5.92 -10.02 -5.45
CA GLY A 120 4.97 -11.09 -5.14
C GLY A 120 5.20 -11.71 -3.75
N ILE A 121 6.46 -11.97 -3.38
CA ILE A 121 6.82 -12.48 -2.05
C ILE A 121 6.46 -11.46 -0.97
N LEU A 122 6.84 -10.20 -1.17
CA LEU A 122 6.62 -9.14 -0.17
C LEU A 122 5.12 -8.95 0.13
N LEU A 123 4.27 -8.90 -0.89
CA LEU A 123 2.83 -8.81 -0.68
C LEU A 123 2.21 -10.11 -0.15
N GLY A 124 2.76 -11.27 -0.53
CA GLY A 124 2.39 -12.55 0.07
C GLY A 124 2.65 -12.58 1.59
N VAL A 125 3.75 -11.97 2.03
CA VAL A 125 4.05 -11.79 3.46
C VAL A 125 3.09 -10.81 4.11
N PHE A 126 2.80 -9.66 3.50
CA PHE A 126 1.86 -8.68 4.06
C PHE A 126 0.45 -9.24 4.23
N GLU A 127 -0.05 -9.98 3.24
CA GLU A 127 -1.33 -10.68 3.36
C GLU A 127 -1.26 -11.81 4.39
N GLY A 128 -0.20 -12.62 4.39
CA GLY A 128 -0.01 -13.69 5.36
C GLY A 128 0.03 -13.21 6.81
N VAL A 129 0.75 -12.12 7.07
CA VAL A 129 0.79 -11.44 8.38
C VAL A 129 -0.56 -10.79 8.69
N GLY A 130 -1.23 -10.20 7.69
CA GLY A 130 -2.56 -9.63 7.82
C GLY A 130 -3.60 -10.64 8.30
N VAL A 131 -3.62 -11.83 7.69
CA VAL A 131 -4.50 -12.94 8.09
C VAL A 131 -4.15 -13.44 9.49
N LEU A 132 -2.86 -13.57 9.82
CA LEU A 132 -2.43 -14.01 11.14
C LEU A 132 -2.79 -13.01 12.24
N LEU A 133 -2.53 -11.72 12.04
CA LEU A 133 -2.94 -10.67 12.97
C LEU A 133 -4.47 -10.67 13.14
N SER A 134 -5.22 -10.70 12.04
CA SER A 134 -6.69 -10.73 12.12
C SER A 134 -7.17 -11.93 12.94
N ARG A 135 -6.55 -13.11 12.81
CA ARG A 135 -6.90 -14.28 13.61
C ARG A 135 -6.57 -14.09 15.09
N VAL A 136 -5.38 -13.61 15.43
CA VAL A 136 -4.95 -13.38 16.82
C VAL A 136 -5.80 -12.30 17.51
N PHE A 137 -6.13 -11.21 16.81
CA PHE A 137 -7.01 -10.17 17.35
C PHE A 137 -8.47 -10.62 17.44
N SER A 138 -8.95 -11.47 16.51
CA SER A 138 -10.31 -12.03 16.56
C SER A 138 -10.49 -13.06 17.67
N GLU A 139 -9.45 -13.80 18.04
CA GLU A 139 -9.49 -14.67 19.24
C GLU A 139 -9.62 -13.85 20.53
N GLY A 140 -9.06 -12.63 20.56
CA GLY A 140 -9.21 -11.69 21.68
C GLY A 140 -10.57 -10.99 21.75
N GLN A 141 -11.26 -10.85 20.61
CA GLN A 141 -12.61 -10.26 20.50
C GLN A 141 -13.66 -11.29 20.10
N ARG A 142 -13.74 -12.46 20.77
CA ARG A 142 -14.99 -13.24 20.72
C ARG A 142 -16.10 -12.30 21.21
N PRO A 143 -17.08 -11.91 20.36
CA PRO A 143 -18.20 -11.15 20.85
C PRO A 143 -18.84 -11.99 21.95
N GLN A 144 -18.89 -11.47 23.18
CA GLN A 144 -19.83 -11.98 24.16
C GLN A 144 -21.18 -11.92 23.46
N MET A 145 -21.70 -13.07 23.06
CA MET A 145 -23.06 -13.18 22.55
C MET A 145 -23.93 -12.48 23.59
N ALA A 146 -24.59 -11.39 23.18
CA ALA A 146 -25.52 -10.69 24.04
C ALA A 146 -26.48 -11.73 24.64
N PRO A 147 -26.67 -11.77 25.97
CA PRO A 147 -27.60 -12.71 26.58
C PRO A 147 -28.96 -12.57 25.90
N LEU A 148 -29.51 -13.69 25.40
CA LEU A 148 -30.85 -13.74 24.82
C LEU A 148 -31.84 -13.11 25.82
N PRO A 149 -32.73 -12.18 25.40
CA PRO A 149 -33.76 -11.66 26.27
C PRO A 149 -34.64 -12.81 26.78
N ALA A 150 -34.83 -12.88 28.09
CA ALA A 150 -35.68 -13.90 28.71
C ALA A 150 -37.13 -13.82 28.17
N PRO A 151 -37.83 -14.96 28.02
CA PRO A 151 -39.21 -14.97 27.54
C PRO A 151 -40.09 -14.09 28.45
N GLN A 152 -40.73 -13.08 27.88
CA GLN A 152 -41.71 -12.28 28.59
C GLN A 152 -42.97 -13.14 28.81
N PRO A 153 -43.49 -13.27 30.05
CA PRO A 153 -44.71 -14.04 30.29
C PRO A 153 -45.92 -13.32 29.67
N SER A 154 -46.66 -14.04 28.83
CA SER A 154 -47.89 -13.57 28.20
C SER A 154 -48.97 -13.26 29.26
N PRO A 155 -49.65 -12.10 29.20
CA PRO A 155 -50.77 -11.82 30.10
C PRO A 155 -51.95 -12.73 29.77
N ALA A 156 -52.55 -13.30 30.82
CA ALA A 156 -53.76 -14.11 30.77
C ALA A 156 -55.01 -13.26 30.55
#